data_AF-A0A850VRI8-F1
#
_entry.id   AF-A0A850VRI8-F1
#
_cell.length_a   1.000
_cell.length_b   1.000
_cell.length_c   1.000
_cell.angle_alpha   90.00
_cell.angle_beta   90.00
_cell.angle_gamma   90.00
#
_symmetry.space_group_name_H-M   'P 1'
#
loop_
_entity.id
_entity.type
_entity.pdbx_description
1 polymer ?
#
loop_
_entity_poly.entity_id
_entity_poly.type
_entity_poly.pdbx_seq_one_letter_code
_entity_poly.pdbx_strand_id
1 'polypeptide(L)'
;KERRKFGPLGWNIPYEFNSADFTASVQFIQNHLDECDIKKGISWNTVRYMIGEVQYGGRVTDDFDKRLLNCFARVWFNEKMFDSTFCFHTGYKIPVCKTLEQYFEYIQSLPAMDSPKVFGLHPNADIAYQSNTAADVLDTITNIQPKESGAGPGETREAIVYRLAEDMLEKLPPDYIPHEASSRLIKMGQLNSMNIFLRQEIDRMQKVITILRNSLNDLKLAIEGTIVMSEANALDNMYDARIPQAWKRVSWDSSTLGFWFTELLERNNQFSTWIYEGRPNVFWMTGFFNPQGFLTAMRQEATRAHKGWALDTVTIHNEVLKQNKEEITAPPSEGAYIYGLYLEGAGWDRRNSKLIESTPKILFVQLPVVHMFAVNTT
;
A
#
# COMPACT_ATOMS: atom_id res chain seq x y z
N LYS A 1 8.22 6.33 18.83
CA LYS A 1 9.43 6.70 18.05
C LYS A 1 9.96 5.52 17.24
N GLU A 2 10.39 4.42 17.87
CA GLU A 2 10.98 3.24 17.19
C GLU A 2 10.14 2.65 16.06
N ARG A 3 8.81 2.64 16.18
CA ARG A 3 7.92 2.15 15.12
C ARG A 3 8.10 2.86 13.76
N ARG A 4 8.62 4.09 13.73
CA ARG A 4 8.85 4.88 12.50
C ARG A 4 9.75 4.15 11.48
N LYS A 5 10.69 3.32 11.94
CA LYS A 5 11.62 2.60 11.04
C LYS A 5 10.96 1.51 10.21
N PHE A 6 9.76 1.04 10.60
CA PHE A 6 9.06 -0.05 9.93
C PHE A 6 8.05 0.44 8.86
N GLY A 7 8.12 1.70 8.46
CA GLY A 7 7.19 2.27 7.47
C GLY A 7 5.72 2.09 7.89
N PRO A 8 4.80 1.80 6.94
CA PRO A 8 3.37 1.61 7.20
C PRO A 8 3.01 0.52 8.20
N LEU A 9 3.87 -0.52 8.37
CA LEU A 9 3.66 -1.53 9.43
C LEU A 9 3.77 -0.91 10.83
N GLY A 10 4.60 0.12 10.96
CA GLY A 10 4.80 0.89 12.18
C GLY A 10 3.78 2.02 12.33
N TRP A 11 3.81 2.96 11.39
CA TRP A 11 2.93 4.12 11.24
C TRP A 11 2.71 4.39 9.75
N ASN A 12 1.48 4.70 9.35
CA ASN A 12 1.19 5.10 7.97
C ASN A 12 1.95 6.37 7.59
N ILE A 13 2.08 7.32 8.52
CA ILE A 13 2.84 8.56 8.35
C ILE A 13 4.02 8.59 9.34
N PRO A 14 5.26 8.94 8.91
CA PRO A 14 6.44 8.91 9.77
C PRO A 14 6.49 10.12 10.73
N TYR A 15 5.64 10.11 11.77
CA TYR A 15 5.57 11.19 12.76
C TYR A 15 6.87 11.38 13.54
N GLU A 16 7.19 12.66 13.78
CA GLU A 16 8.29 13.05 14.65
C GLU A 16 7.76 13.45 16.02
N PHE A 17 7.91 12.53 16.99
CA PHE A 17 7.68 12.82 18.40
C PHE A 17 8.98 13.32 19.03
N ASN A 18 8.92 14.45 19.71
CA ASN A 18 10.08 15.15 20.24
C ASN A 18 10.10 15.17 21.78
N SER A 19 11.18 15.72 22.34
CA SER A 19 11.35 15.81 23.80
C SER A 19 10.33 16.75 24.46
N ALA A 20 9.80 17.74 23.74
CA ALA A 20 8.78 18.63 24.29
C ALA A 20 7.46 17.89 24.52
N ASP A 21 7.07 16.99 23.60
CA ASP A 21 5.90 16.13 23.77
C ASP A 21 6.04 15.25 25.02
N PHE A 22 7.24 14.67 25.22
CA PHE A 22 7.55 13.88 26.41
C PHE A 22 7.50 14.71 27.70
N THR A 23 8.18 15.85 27.74
CA THR A 23 8.20 16.73 28.94
C THR A 23 6.80 17.21 29.29
N ALA A 24 5.99 17.61 28.30
CA ALA A 24 4.60 18.00 28.51
C ALA A 24 3.75 16.84 29.06
N SER A 25 3.99 15.61 28.57
CA SER A 25 3.34 14.39 29.06
C SER A 25 3.69 14.10 30.52
N VAL A 26 4.98 14.16 30.87
CA VAL A 26 5.44 13.95 32.24
C VAL A 26 4.87 15.01 33.19
N GLN A 27 4.93 16.30 32.81
CA GLN A 27 4.40 17.39 33.63
C GLN A 27 2.90 17.23 33.86
N PHE A 28 2.14 16.86 32.82
CA PHE A 28 0.71 16.60 32.95
C PHE A 28 0.44 15.45 33.92
N ILE A 29 1.15 14.32 33.78
CA ILE A 29 0.98 13.16 34.66
C ILE A 29 1.30 13.53 36.11
N GLN A 30 2.40 14.26 36.35
CA GLN A 30 2.77 14.72 37.69
C GLN A 30 1.67 15.58 38.32
N ASN A 31 1.21 16.62 37.61
CA ASN A 31 0.13 17.49 38.09
C ASN A 31 -1.16 16.68 38.34
N HIS A 32 -1.50 15.75 37.44
CA HIS A 32 -2.68 14.92 37.59
C HIS A 32 -2.61 14.01 38.83
N LEU A 33 -1.43 13.47 39.14
CA LEU A 33 -1.20 12.64 40.33
C LEU A 33 -1.17 13.46 41.62
N ASP A 34 -0.58 14.66 41.60
CA ASP A 34 -0.52 15.56 42.76
C ASP A 34 -1.90 16.08 43.18
N GLU A 35 -2.78 16.32 42.20
CA GLU A 35 -4.18 16.73 42.43
C GLU A 35 -5.11 15.53 42.69
N CYS A 36 -4.63 14.30 42.54
CA CYS A 36 -5.45 13.10 42.61
C CYS A 36 -5.86 12.80 44.06
N ASP A 37 -7.16 12.69 44.32
CA ASP A 37 -7.66 12.15 45.59
C ASP A 37 -7.32 10.65 45.66
N ILE A 38 -6.51 10.28 46.66
CA ILE A 38 -6.09 8.90 46.94
C ILE A 38 -7.28 7.94 46.99
N LYS A 39 -8.46 8.39 47.43
CA LYS A 39 -9.67 7.55 47.50
C LYS A 39 -10.33 7.30 46.15
N LYS A 40 -10.16 8.21 45.19
CA LYS A 40 -10.72 8.08 43.83
C LYS A 40 -9.79 7.33 42.88
N GLY A 41 -8.49 7.36 43.14
CA GLY A 41 -7.49 6.73 42.28
C GLY A 41 -7.33 7.44 40.93
N ILE A 42 -6.48 6.88 40.08
CA ILE A 42 -6.05 7.52 38.82
C ILE A 42 -7.20 7.54 37.82
N SER A 43 -7.48 8.72 37.24
CA SER A 43 -8.44 8.82 36.13
C SER A 43 -7.79 8.39 34.82
N TRP A 44 -7.77 7.08 34.56
CA TRP A 44 -7.16 6.54 33.33
C TRP A 44 -7.78 7.06 32.05
N ASN A 45 -9.07 7.40 32.05
CA ASN A 45 -9.71 8.01 30.88
C ASN A 45 -9.10 9.38 30.57
N THR A 46 -8.85 10.20 31.60
CA THR A 46 -8.18 11.50 31.45
C THR A 46 -6.74 11.32 30.98
N VAL A 47 -5.99 10.39 31.57
CA VAL A 47 -4.60 10.10 31.18
C VAL A 47 -4.52 9.64 29.72
N ARG A 48 -5.34 8.67 29.32
CA ARG A 48 -5.38 8.15 27.95
C ARG A 48 -5.78 9.23 26.94
N TYR A 49 -6.76 10.06 27.29
CA TYR A 49 -7.18 11.16 26.44
C TYR A 49 -6.05 12.18 26.26
N MET A 50 -5.40 12.61 27.35
CA MET A 50 -4.33 13.60 27.27
C MET A 50 -3.11 13.09 26.49
N ILE A 51 -2.71 11.84 26.69
CA ILE A 51 -1.59 11.24 25.95
C ILE A 51 -1.97 10.97 24.49
N GLY A 52 -3.10 10.28 24.27
CA GLY A 52 -3.50 9.73 22.98
C GLY A 52 -4.19 10.70 22.03
N GLU A 53 -4.93 11.69 22.55
CA GLU A 53 -5.67 12.67 21.75
C GLU A 53 -4.98 14.04 21.70
N VAL A 54 -4.36 14.49 22.80
CA VAL A 54 -3.85 15.86 22.92
C VAL A 54 -2.35 15.95 22.66
N GLN A 55 -1.53 15.29 23.47
CA GLN A 55 -0.06 15.46 23.46
C GLN A 55 0.58 14.81 22.24
N TYR A 56 0.46 13.48 22.14
CA TYR A 56 0.94 12.77 20.95
C TYR A 56 -0.11 12.78 19.84
N GLY A 57 -1.39 12.66 20.21
CA GLY A 57 -2.51 12.66 19.27
C GLY A 57 -2.63 13.94 18.44
N GLY A 58 -2.26 15.10 18.98
CA GLY A 58 -2.26 16.36 18.26
C GLY A 58 -1.31 16.40 17.05
N ARG A 59 -0.34 15.48 16.98
CA ARG A 59 0.56 15.31 15.81
C ARG A 59 0.10 14.23 14.84
N VAL A 60 -0.75 13.32 15.30
CA VAL A 60 -1.18 12.17 14.50
C VAL A 60 -2.37 12.60 13.65
N THR A 61 -2.15 12.61 12.34
CA THR A 61 -3.11 13.09 11.34
C THR A 61 -3.92 11.99 10.66
N ASP A 62 -3.43 10.75 10.66
CA ASP A 62 -4.09 9.60 10.07
C ASP A 62 -4.99 8.89 11.11
N ASP A 63 -6.22 8.56 10.70
CA ASP A 63 -7.23 7.98 11.60
C ASP A 63 -6.85 6.58 12.11
N PHE A 64 -6.17 5.77 11.27
CA PHE A 64 -5.72 4.44 11.67
C PHE A 64 -4.52 4.50 12.62
N ASP A 65 -3.58 5.40 12.36
CA ASP A 65 -2.47 5.68 13.29
C ASP A 65 -3.00 6.23 14.62
N LYS A 66 -4.02 7.08 14.59
CA LYS A 66 -4.66 7.60 15.81
C LYS A 66 -5.35 6.49 16.60
N ARG A 67 -6.07 5.60 15.92
CA ARG A 67 -6.66 4.40 16.52
C ARG A 67 -5.59 3.50 17.14
N LEU A 68 -4.45 3.32 16.48
CA LEU A 68 -3.32 2.54 17.00
C LEU A 68 -2.72 3.19 18.26
N LEU A 69 -2.46 4.49 18.24
CA LEU A 69 -1.95 5.24 19.38
C LEU A 69 -2.87 5.12 20.60
N ASN A 70 -4.18 5.28 20.39
CA ASN A 70 -5.18 5.12 21.44
C ASN A 70 -5.26 3.68 21.96
N CYS A 71 -5.04 2.69 21.09
CA CYS A 71 -4.95 1.30 21.52
C CYS A 71 -3.76 1.10 22.47
N PHE A 72 -2.58 1.63 22.12
CA PHE A 72 -1.41 1.61 23.02
C PHE A 72 -1.70 2.31 24.33
N ALA A 73 -2.30 3.51 24.28
CA ALA A 73 -2.66 4.25 25.48
C ALA A 73 -3.58 3.41 26.41
N ARG A 74 -4.57 2.71 25.85
CA ARG A 74 -5.47 1.85 26.60
C ARG A 74 -4.80 0.60 27.18
N VAL A 75 -3.95 -0.07 26.40
CA VAL A 75 -3.28 -1.32 26.81
C VAL A 75 -2.22 -1.06 27.87
N TRP A 76 -1.50 0.05 27.78
CA TRP A 76 -0.42 0.36 28.71
C TRP A 76 -0.92 1.13 29.94
N PHE A 77 -1.74 2.17 29.79
CA PHE A 77 -2.20 3.00 30.91
C PHE A 77 -3.52 2.50 31.50
N ASN A 78 -3.42 1.56 32.43
CA ASN A 78 -4.54 1.05 33.22
C ASN A 78 -4.03 0.48 34.55
N GLU A 79 -4.95 0.15 35.46
CA GLU A 79 -4.61 -0.39 36.80
C GLU A 79 -3.68 -1.61 36.77
N LYS A 80 -3.78 -2.47 35.73
CA LYS A 80 -2.92 -3.65 35.62
C LYS A 80 -1.44 -3.29 35.46
N MET A 81 -1.10 -2.04 35.12
CA MET A 81 0.29 -1.58 35.07
C MET A 81 1.00 -1.79 36.42
N PHE A 82 0.28 -1.73 37.53
CA PHE A 82 0.85 -1.90 38.87
C PHE A 82 0.95 -3.36 39.32
N ASP A 83 0.41 -4.30 38.55
CA ASP A 83 0.54 -5.73 38.85
C ASP A 83 1.99 -6.18 38.65
N SER A 84 2.50 -7.01 39.56
CA SER A 84 3.88 -7.55 39.48
C SER A 84 4.12 -8.43 38.24
N THR A 85 3.05 -8.89 37.59
CA THR A 85 3.08 -9.66 36.35
C THR A 85 3.09 -8.79 35.10
N PHE A 86 2.84 -7.48 35.21
CA PHE A 86 2.79 -6.59 34.07
C PHE A 86 4.15 -6.48 33.38
N CYS A 87 4.12 -6.55 32.06
CA CYS A 87 5.26 -6.27 31.21
C CYS A 87 4.76 -5.71 29.88
N PHE A 88 5.56 -4.84 29.26
CA PHE A 88 5.29 -4.34 27.91
C PHE A 88 5.50 -5.45 26.88
N HIS A 89 6.51 -6.29 27.13
CA HIS A 89 6.81 -7.51 26.41
C HIS A 89 7.57 -8.47 27.34
N THR A 90 7.68 -9.75 26.97
CA THR A 90 8.50 -10.72 27.72
C THR A 90 9.92 -10.18 27.90
N GLY A 91 10.33 -9.99 29.16
CA GLY A 91 11.64 -9.40 29.52
C GLY A 91 11.62 -7.89 29.77
N TYR A 92 10.60 -7.16 29.30
CA TYR A 92 10.48 -5.70 29.42
C TYR A 92 9.43 -5.35 30.49
N LYS A 93 9.85 -5.45 31.76
CA LYS A 93 9.02 -5.12 32.92
C LYS A 93 9.22 -3.66 33.34
N ILE A 94 8.33 -3.17 34.20
CA ILE A 94 8.56 -1.89 34.90
C ILE A 94 9.49 -2.19 36.08
N PRO A 95 10.75 -1.72 36.08
CA PRO A 95 11.66 -1.95 37.19
C PRO A 95 11.21 -1.16 38.43
N VAL A 96 11.25 -1.80 39.60
CA VAL A 96 10.99 -1.15 40.90
C VAL A 96 12.32 -1.02 41.63
N CYS A 97 13.03 0.07 41.37
CA CYS A 97 14.36 0.33 41.93
C CYS A 97 14.31 1.45 42.98
N LYS A 98 15.24 1.43 43.94
CA LYS A 98 15.32 2.42 45.04
C LYS A 98 16.21 3.62 44.70
N THR A 99 17.22 3.42 43.86
CA THR A 99 18.18 4.47 43.48
C THR A 99 18.23 4.64 41.97
N LEU A 100 18.72 5.80 41.52
CA LEU A 100 18.86 6.11 40.10
C LEU A 100 19.87 5.18 39.42
N GLU A 101 20.95 4.82 40.12
CA GLU A 101 21.98 3.90 39.63
C GLU A 101 21.40 2.53 39.30
N GLN A 102 20.49 2.01 40.14
CA GLN A 102 19.81 0.74 39.88
C GLN A 102 18.90 0.79 38.64
N TYR A 103 18.28 1.95 38.35
CA TYR A 103 17.54 2.11 37.09
C TYR A 103 18.49 2.08 35.89
N PHE A 104 19.65 2.74 35.97
CA PHE A 104 20.65 2.70 34.90
C PHE A 104 21.20 1.30 34.67
N GLU A 105 21.55 0.57 35.73
CA GLU A 105 22.01 -0.83 35.64
C GLU A 105 20.95 -1.73 34.98
N TYR A 106 19.68 -1.57 35.33
CA TYR A 106 18.59 -2.33 34.70
C TYR A 106 18.47 -2.00 33.21
N ILE A 107 18.49 -0.72 32.83
CA ILE A 107 18.42 -0.31 31.42
C ILE A 107 19.61 -0.86 30.63
N GLN A 108 20.82 -0.84 31.21
CA GLN A 108 22.02 -1.41 30.59
C GLN A 108 21.98 -2.94 30.46
N SER A 109 21.19 -3.62 31.30
CA SER A 109 20.99 -5.07 31.19
C SER A 109 20.05 -5.47 30.04
N LEU A 110 19.28 -4.53 29.48
CA LEU A 110 18.40 -4.80 28.36
C LEU A 110 19.21 -5.01 27.05
N PRO A 111 18.67 -5.79 26.10
CA PRO A 111 19.32 -5.99 24.81
C PRO A 111 19.57 -4.67 24.08
N ALA A 112 20.73 -4.52 23.46
CA ALA A 112 21.02 -3.37 22.59
C ALA A 112 20.19 -3.38 21.29
N MET A 113 19.71 -4.57 20.89
CA MET A 113 18.89 -4.78 19.70
C MET A 113 17.55 -5.39 20.11
N ASP A 114 16.49 -4.60 20.01
CA ASP A 114 15.13 -5.02 20.36
C ASP A 114 14.44 -5.75 19.21
N SER A 115 13.72 -6.82 19.53
CA SER A 115 12.82 -7.48 18.57
C SER A 115 11.62 -6.57 18.23
N PRO A 116 11.10 -6.57 16.98
CA PRO A 116 9.88 -5.83 16.65
C PRO A 116 8.68 -6.15 17.55
N LYS A 117 8.65 -7.34 18.16
CA LYS A 117 7.62 -7.75 19.11
C LYS A 117 7.51 -6.82 20.32
N VAL A 118 8.61 -6.23 20.75
CA VAL A 118 8.64 -5.25 21.85
C VAL A 118 7.80 -4.02 21.50
N PHE A 119 7.72 -3.68 20.21
CA PHE A 119 6.94 -2.56 19.70
C PHE A 119 5.52 -2.96 19.28
N GLY A 120 5.08 -4.19 19.57
CA GLY A 120 3.79 -4.72 19.11
C GLY A 120 3.75 -5.02 17.62
N LEU A 121 4.88 -5.43 17.02
CA LEU A 121 4.97 -5.83 15.62
C LEU A 121 5.30 -7.32 15.48
N HIS A 122 4.84 -7.93 14.40
CA HIS A 122 5.27 -9.27 14.02
C HIS A 122 6.75 -9.26 13.58
N PRO A 123 7.56 -10.32 13.83
CA PRO A 123 8.96 -10.39 13.41
C PRO A 123 9.22 -10.16 11.92
N ASN A 124 8.22 -10.40 11.06
CA ASN A 124 8.31 -10.11 9.63
C ASN A 124 8.59 -8.62 9.34
N ALA A 125 8.25 -7.72 10.26
CA ALA A 125 8.59 -6.29 10.12
C ALA A 125 10.11 -6.06 10.06
N ASP A 126 10.91 -6.85 10.77
CA ASP A 126 12.37 -6.75 10.70
C ASP A 126 12.91 -7.19 9.34
N ILE A 127 12.34 -8.26 8.77
CA ILE A 127 12.69 -8.73 7.42
C ILE A 127 12.39 -7.63 6.41
N ALA A 128 11.20 -7.04 6.45
CA ALA A 128 10.81 -5.95 5.55
C ALA A 128 11.75 -4.73 5.70
N TYR A 129 12.05 -4.32 6.94
CA TYR A 129 12.98 -3.23 7.22
C TYR A 129 14.38 -3.50 6.65
N GLN A 130 14.93 -4.70 6.89
CA GLN A 130 16.25 -5.09 6.40
C GLN A 130 16.29 -5.21 4.88
N SER A 131 15.24 -5.77 4.25
CA SER A 131 15.12 -5.85 2.79
C SER A 131 15.08 -4.47 2.15
N ASN A 132 14.30 -3.54 2.69
CA ASN A 132 14.22 -2.17 2.17
C ASN A 132 15.56 -1.43 2.33
N THR A 133 16.18 -1.54 3.51
CA THR A 133 17.50 -0.92 3.77
C THR A 133 18.57 -1.47 2.82
N ALA A 134 18.57 -2.79 2.59
CA ALA A 134 19.49 -3.42 1.65
C ALA A 134 19.24 -2.96 0.21
N ALA A 135 17.97 -2.83 -0.20
CA ALA A 135 17.60 -2.31 -1.51
C ALA A 135 18.08 -0.86 -1.70
N ASP A 136 17.90 0.01 -0.70
CA ASP A 136 18.35 1.41 -0.76
C ASP A 136 19.88 1.51 -0.88
N VAL A 137 20.62 0.67 -0.16
CA VAL A 137 22.09 0.59 -0.25
C VAL A 137 22.51 0.13 -1.64
N LEU A 138 21.89 -0.93 -2.18
CA LEU A 138 22.19 -1.43 -3.53
C LEU A 138 21.86 -0.39 -4.60
N ASP A 139 20.72 0.30 -4.47
CA ASP A 139 20.33 1.37 -5.39
C ASP A 139 21.36 2.51 -5.40
N THR A 140 21.82 2.91 -4.21
CA THR A 140 22.89 3.90 -4.05
C THR A 140 24.19 3.46 -4.70
N ILE A 141 24.58 2.19 -4.54
CA ILE A 141 25.78 1.62 -5.17
C ILE A 141 25.64 1.68 -6.70
N THR A 142 24.52 1.21 -7.26
CA THR A 142 24.25 1.27 -8.70
C THR A 142 24.30 2.69 -9.24
N ASN A 143 23.77 3.67 -8.50
CA ASN A 143 23.77 5.08 -8.91
C ASN A 143 25.18 5.72 -8.96
N ILE A 144 26.14 5.19 -8.20
CA ILE A 144 27.52 5.70 -8.12
C ILE A 144 28.46 4.97 -9.09
N GLN A 145 28.06 3.83 -9.66
CA GLN A 145 28.89 3.09 -10.59
C GLN A 145 29.23 3.92 -11.85
N PRO A 146 30.50 3.91 -12.32
CA PRO A 146 30.88 4.56 -13.57
C PRO A 146 30.06 3.99 -14.73
N LYS A 147 29.37 4.88 -15.45
CA LYS A 147 28.49 4.52 -16.58
C LYS A 147 29.21 4.35 -17.91
N GLU A 148 30.51 4.60 -17.93
CA GLU A 148 31.37 4.38 -19.09
C GLU A 148 31.51 2.88 -19.32
N SER A 149 31.16 2.44 -20.53
CA SER A 149 31.44 1.10 -21.02
C SER A 149 32.95 0.87 -20.94
N GLY A 150 33.38 0.04 -19.98
CA GLY A 150 34.71 -0.52 -20.01
C GLY A 150 34.94 -1.15 -21.38
N ALA A 151 36.09 -0.88 -22.01
CA ALA A 151 36.47 -1.38 -23.33
C ALA A 151 36.75 -2.90 -23.33
N GLY A 152 35.81 -3.68 -22.80
CA GLY A 152 35.79 -5.13 -22.83
C GLY A 152 34.99 -5.67 -24.03
N PRO A 153 35.19 -6.93 -24.41
CA PRO A 153 34.53 -7.56 -25.57
C PRO A 153 33.07 -7.97 -25.27
N GLY A 154 32.26 -7.06 -24.70
CA GLY A 154 30.85 -7.27 -24.37
C GLY A 154 29.90 -6.50 -25.30
N GLU A 155 28.63 -6.92 -25.31
CA GLU A 155 27.55 -6.16 -25.95
C GLU A 155 27.44 -4.76 -25.31
N THR A 156 27.27 -3.71 -26.11
CA THR A 156 27.19 -2.34 -25.59
C THR A 156 25.85 -2.13 -24.87
N ARG A 157 25.80 -1.14 -23.95
CA ARG A 157 24.58 -0.81 -23.22
C ARG A 157 23.45 -0.41 -24.18
N GLU A 158 23.82 0.31 -25.24
CA GLU A 158 22.95 0.75 -26.32
C GLU A 158 22.35 -0.45 -27.08
N ALA A 159 23.15 -1.46 -27.43
CA ALA A 159 22.67 -2.64 -28.14
C ALA A 159 21.69 -3.47 -27.29
N ILE A 160 21.97 -3.63 -26.00
CA ILE A 160 21.07 -4.31 -25.05
C ILE A 160 19.72 -3.57 -24.97
N VAL A 161 19.76 -2.25 -24.77
CA VAL A 161 18.56 -1.42 -24.65
C VAL A 161 17.77 -1.39 -25.97
N TYR A 162 18.44 -1.35 -27.12
CA TYR A 162 17.78 -1.40 -28.42
C TYR A 162 16.96 -2.68 -28.60
N ARG A 163 17.56 -3.84 -28.32
CA ARG A 163 16.87 -5.13 -28.38
C ARG A 163 15.70 -5.20 -27.39
N LEU A 164 15.89 -4.70 -26.17
CA LEU A 164 14.82 -4.62 -25.18
C LEU A 164 13.66 -3.74 -25.66
N ALA A 165 13.96 -2.59 -26.26
CA ALA A 165 12.96 -1.70 -26.83
C ALA A 165 12.19 -2.37 -27.98
N GLU A 166 12.87 -3.13 -28.83
CA GLU A 166 12.26 -3.90 -29.92
C GLU A 166 11.32 -4.99 -29.39
N ASP A 167 11.79 -5.81 -28.44
CA ASP A 167 10.98 -6.85 -27.80
C ASP A 167 9.74 -6.27 -27.10
N MET A 168 9.88 -5.11 -26.46
CA MET A 168 8.77 -4.40 -25.82
C MET A 168 7.79 -3.84 -26.86
N LEU A 169 8.27 -3.26 -27.95
CA LEU A 169 7.42 -2.73 -29.02
C LEU A 169 6.63 -3.83 -29.72
N GLU A 170 7.23 -5.00 -29.95
CA GLU A 170 6.55 -6.15 -30.56
C GLU A 170 5.38 -6.65 -29.70
N LYS A 171 5.56 -6.67 -28.38
CA LYS A 171 4.56 -7.14 -27.42
C LYS A 171 3.56 -6.05 -27.01
N LEU A 172 3.85 -4.79 -27.32
CA LEU A 172 3.01 -3.66 -26.91
C LEU A 172 1.63 -3.76 -27.58
N PRO A 173 0.53 -3.62 -26.84
CA PRO A 173 -0.79 -3.66 -27.44
C PRO A 173 -0.99 -2.57 -28.50
N PRO A 174 -1.83 -2.83 -29.52
CA PRO A 174 -2.22 -1.80 -30.48
C PRO A 174 -3.04 -0.70 -29.80
N ASP A 175 -3.14 0.45 -30.46
CA ASP A 175 -3.98 1.55 -29.97
C ASP A 175 -5.46 1.18 -30.02
N TYR A 176 -6.19 1.63 -28.99
CA TYR A 176 -7.63 1.67 -28.98
C TYR A 176 -8.12 2.65 -30.04
N ILE A 177 -8.80 2.13 -31.07
CA ILE A 177 -9.41 2.95 -32.10
C ILE A 177 -10.64 3.66 -31.48
N PRO A 178 -10.66 5.01 -31.39
CA PRO A 178 -11.70 5.72 -30.65
C PRO A 178 -13.12 5.44 -31.12
N HIS A 179 -13.31 5.33 -32.45
CA HIS A 179 -14.62 5.03 -33.03
C HIS A 179 -15.10 3.61 -32.69
N GLU A 180 -14.20 2.63 -32.69
CA GLU A 180 -14.55 1.25 -32.34
C GLU A 180 -14.88 1.11 -30.86
N ALA A 181 -14.04 1.67 -29.99
CA ALA A 181 -14.28 1.66 -28.54
C ALA A 181 -15.61 2.34 -28.20
N SER A 182 -15.88 3.50 -28.81
CA SER A 182 -17.16 4.21 -28.64
C SER A 182 -18.35 3.38 -29.11
N SER A 183 -18.27 2.76 -30.30
CA SER A 183 -19.34 1.90 -30.83
C SER A 183 -19.66 0.72 -29.91
N ARG A 184 -18.62 0.09 -29.32
CA ARG A 184 -18.78 -1.01 -28.37
C ARG A 184 -19.40 -0.56 -27.05
N LEU A 185 -18.96 0.57 -26.51
CA LEU A 185 -19.55 1.16 -25.30
C LEU A 185 -21.04 1.52 -25.50
N ILE A 186 -21.42 2.00 -26.69
CA ILE A 186 -22.82 2.26 -27.03
C ILE A 186 -23.63 0.95 -26.93
N LYS A 187 -23.13 -0.15 -27.51
CA LYS A 187 -23.78 -1.46 -27.46
C LYS A 187 -23.92 -2.01 -26.03
N MET A 188 -22.96 -1.73 -25.15
CA MET A 188 -22.98 -2.16 -23.75
C MET A 188 -23.86 -1.26 -22.84
N GLY A 189 -24.38 -0.14 -23.36
CA GLY A 189 -25.07 0.89 -22.59
C GLY A 189 -24.10 1.92 -22.02
N GLN A 190 -23.65 2.85 -22.85
CA GLN A 190 -22.63 3.84 -22.52
C GLN A 190 -22.94 4.73 -21.29
N LEU A 191 -24.22 4.84 -20.91
CA LEU A 191 -24.68 5.64 -19.76
C LEU A 191 -24.65 4.86 -18.44
N ASN A 192 -24.38 3.56 -18.49
CA ASN A 192 -24.20 2.74 -17.29
C ASN A 192 -22.91 3.16 -16.60
N SER A 193 -22.97 3.36 -15.28
CA SER A 193 -21.86 3.90 -14.49
C SER A 193 -20.57 3.10 -14.66
N MET A 194 -20.66 1.77 -14.71
CA MET A 194 -19.52 0.88 -14.94
C MET A 194 -18.89 1.04 -16.34
N ASN A 195 -19.68 1.31 -17.38
CA ASN A 195 -19.17 1.53 -18.73
C ASN A 195 -18.54 2.92 -18.88
N ILE A 196 -19.06 3.93 -18.18
CA ILE A 196 -18.43 5.25 -18.09
C ILE A 196 -17.05 5.12 -17.44
N PHE A 197 -16.97 4.34 -16.35
CA PHE A 197 -15.70 4.03 -15.69
C PHE A 197 -14.72 3.31 -16.63
N LEU A 198 -15.16 2.23 -17.30
CA LEU A 198 -14.34 1.51 -18.28
C LEU A 198 -13.77 2.45 -19.36
N ARG A 199 -14.59 3.35 -19.90
CA ARG A 199 -14.13 4.33 -20.90
C ARG A 199 -12.97 5.19 -20.37
N GLN A 200 -13.08 5.71 -19.15
CA GLN A 200 -12.03 6.53 -18.54
C GLN A 200 -10.74 5.74 -18.30
N GLU A 201 -10.85 4.46 -17.93
CA GLU A 201 -9.69 3.58 -17.75
C GLU A 201 -9.01 3.26 -19.09
N ILE A 202 -9.78 3.00 -20.15
CA ILE A 202 -9.25 2.81 -21.52
C ILE A 202 -8.54 4.08 -22.00
N ASP A 203 -9.14 5.26 -21.82
CA ASP A 203 -8.52 6.53 -22.20
C ASP A 203 -7.18 6.76 -21.46
N ARG A 204 -7.07 6.31 -20.20
CA ARG A 204 -5.80 6.35 -19.44
C ARG A 204 -4.80 5.32 -19.96
N MET A 205 -5.22 4.08 -20.19
CA MET A 205 -4.37 3.03 -20.77
C MET A 205 -3.80 3.46 -22.13
N GLN A 206 -4.64 4.05 -22.99
CA GLN A 206 -4.22 4.56 -24.28
C GLN A 206 -3.11 5.61 -24.17
N LYS A 207 -3.19 6.52 -23.18
CA LYS A 207 -2.12 7.51 -22.94
C LYS A 207 -0.79 6.83 -22.58
N VAL A 208 -0.82 5.80 -21.72
CA VAL A 208 0.38 5.03 -21.36
C VAL A 208 0.97 4.35 -22.59
N ILE A 209 0.13 3.66 -23.39
CA ILE A 209 0.56 2.98 -24.62
C ILE A 209 1.19 3.97 -25.60
N THR A 210 0.56 5.12 -25.85
CA THR A 210 1.09 6.14 -26.75
C THR A 210 2.44 6.70 -26.28
N ILE A 211 2.56 7.05 -25.00
CA ILE A 211 3.81 7.59 -24.43
C ILE A 211 4.93 6.55 -24.54
N LEU A 212 4.65 5.30 -24.15
CA LEU A 212 5.62 4.22 -24.22
C LEU A 212 6.05 3.94 -25.67
N ARG A 213 5.10 3.85 -26.61
CA ARG A 213 5.42 3.59 -28.02
C ARG A 213 6.29 4.69 -28.60
N ASN A 214 5.97 5.96 -28.34
CA ASN A 214 6.75 7.08 -28.84
C ASN A 214 8.16 7.08 -28.20
N SER A 215 8.25 6.95 -26.88
CA SER A 215 9.52 6.93 -26.15
C SER A 215 10.43 5.78 -26.61
N LEU A 216 9.90 4.58 -26.85
CA LEU A 216 10.69 3.44 -27.35
C LEU A 216 11.15 3.64 -28.80
N ASN A 217 10.31 4.18 -29.69
CA ASN A 217 10.73 4.47 -31.07
C ASN A 217 11.79 5.58 -31.11
N ASP A 218 11.60 6.65 -30.34
CA ASP A 218 12.56 7.75 -30.23
C ASP A 218 13.90 7.26 -29.66
N LEU A 219 13.87 6.37 -28.66
CA LEU A 219 15.06 5.75 -28.09
C LEU A 219 15.82 4.91 -29.12
N LYS A 220 15.13 4.10 -29.93
CA LYS A 220 15.77 3.35 -31.03
C LYS A 220 16.46 4.27 -32.03
N LEU A 221 15.76 5.31 -32.49
CA LEU A 221 16.31 6.29 -33.42
C LEU A 221 17.49 7.08 -32.83
N ALA A 222 17.47 7.35 -31.52
CA ALA A 222 18.55 8.02 -30.82
C ALA A 222 19.79 7.14 -30.70
N ILE A 223 19.62 5.85 -30.40
CA ILE A 223 20.71 4.86 -30.38
C ILE A 223 21.36 4.73 -31.77
N GLU A 224 20.56 4.78 -32.84
CA GLU A 224 21.06 4.79 -34.22
C GLU A 224 21.71 6.12 -34.64
N GLY A 225 21.67 7.15 -33.80
CA GLY A 225 22.24 8.48 -34.07
C GLY A 225 21.40 9.36 -35.01
N THR A 226 20.13 9.00 -35.24
CA THR A 226 19.23 9.72 -36.14
C THR A 226 18.60 10.95 -35.46
N ILE A 227 18.27 10.84 -34.18
CA ILE A 227 17.67 11.93 -33.40
C ILE A 227 18.38 12.13 -32.06
N VAL A 228 18.21 13.30 -31.46
CA VAL A 228 18.56 13.52 -30.06
C VAL A 228 17.29 13.40 -29.23
N MET A 229 17.23 12.41 -28.35
CA MET A 229 16.07 12.20 -27.48
C MET A 229 16.00 13.26 -26.37
N SER A 230 14.78 13.66 -26.00
CA SER A 230 14.54 14.56 -24.87
C SER A 230 14.69 13.85 -23.51
N GLU A 231 14.45 12.54 -23.46
CA GLU A 231 14.52 11.73 -22.24
C GLU A 231 15.91 11.09 -22.07
N ALA A 232 16.94 11.91 -21.84
CA ALA A 232 18.34 11.45 -21.73
C ALA A 232 18.58 10.27 -20.77
N ASN A 233 17.68 10.05 -19.80
CA ASN A 233 17.81 8.99 -18.80
C ASN A 233 17.02 7.71 -19.14
N ALA A 234 16.27 7.63 -20.24
CA ALA A 234 15.47 6.43 -20.53
C ALA A 234 16.37 5.23 -20.85
N LEU A 235 17.46 5.44 -21.58
CA LEU A 235 18.48 4.42 -21.85
C LEU A 235 19.07 3.84 -20.57
N ASP A 236 19.55 4.72 -19.68
CA ASP A 236 20.11 4.32 -18.39
C ASP A 236 19.07 3.56 -17.54
N ASN A 237 17.85 4.08 -17.43
CA ASN A 237 16.81 3.43 -16.66
C ASN A 237 16.48 2.05 -17.22
N MET A 238 16.32 1.90 -18.53
CA MET A 238 16.04 0.61 -19.15
C MET A 238 17.18 -0.39 -18.95
N TYR A 239 18.42 0.06 -19.10
CA TYR A 239 19.60 -0.76 -18.85
C TYR A 239 19.67 -1.25 -17.40
N ASP A 240 19.37 -0.38 -16.44
CA ASP A 240 19.35 -0.69 -15.01
C ASP A 240 18.04 -1.39 -14.56
N ALA A 241 17.19 -1.84 -15.50
CA ALA A 241 15.88 -2.45 -15.26
C ALA A 241 14.92 -1.58 -14.42
N ARG A 242 15.07 -0.26 -14.49
CA ARG A 242 14.21 0.75 -13.87
C ARG A 242 13.22 1.33 -14.88
N ILE A 243 12.10 1.80 -14.37
CA ILE A 243 11.05 2.42 -15.20
C ILE A 243 11.35 3.92 -15.33
N PRO A 244 11.49 4.45 -16.56
CA PRO A 244 11.63 5.88 -16.81
C PRO A 244 10.55 6.72 -16.13
N GLN A 245 10.94 7.87 -15.58
CA GLN A 245 10.04 8.74 -14.80
C GLN A 245 8.84 9.26 -15.61
N ALA A 246 9.02 9.50 -16.90
CA ALA A 246 7.93 9.92 -17.78
C ALA A 246 6.82 8.86 -17.86
N TRP A 247 7.18 7.57 -17.86
CA TRP A 247 6.23 6.47 -17.89
C TRP A 247 5.57 6.28 -16.52
N LYS A 248 6.35 6.35 -15.43
CA LYS A 248 5.80 6.27 -14.05
C LYS A 248 4.74 7.33 -13.78
N ARG A 249 4.97 8.58 -14.19
CA ARG A 249 4.06 9.72 -13.96
C ARG A 249 2.64 9.52 -14.50
N VAL A 250 2.48 8.70 -15.54
CA VAL A 250 1.20 8.43 -16.18
C VAL A 250 0.64 7.03 -15.90
N SER A 251 1.38 6.21 -15.16
CA SER A 251 1.06 4.79 -14.94
C SER A 251 0.96 4.45 -13.45
N TRP A 252 1.73 3.46 -12.98
CA TRP A 252 1.73 2.93 -11.62
C TRP A 252 3.17 2.61 -11.19
N ASP A 253 3.35 2.42 -9.88
CA ASP A 253 4.61 1.96 -9.32
C ASP A 253 4.76 0.45 -9.47
N SER A 254 5.98 0.02 -9.78
CA SER A 254 6.34 -1.39 -9.91
C SER A 254 7.83 -1.58 -9.60
N SER A 255 8.23 -2.80 -9.24
CA SER A 255 9.58 -3.09 -8.73
C SER A 255 10.66 -2.97 -9.79
N THR A 256 10.38 -3.44 -11.02
CA THR A 256 11.33 -3.39 -12.14
C THR A 256 10.59 -3.10 -13.44
N LEU A 257 11.33 -2.73 -14.47
CA LEU A 257 10.80 -2.53 -15.82
C LEU A 257 10.08 -3.78 -16.35
N GLY A 258 10.62 -4.98 -16.09
CA GLY A 258 10.01 -6.24 -16.53
C GLY A 258 8.66 -6.53 -15.87
N PHE A 259 8.56 -6.33 -14.55
CA PHE A 259 7.29 -6.45 -13.83
C PHE A 259 6.29 -5.39 -14.30
N TRP A 260 6.73 -4.13 -14.43
CA TRP A 260 5.89 -3.04 -14.92
C TRP A 260 5.29 -3.33 -16.29
N PHE A 261 6.12 -3.83 -17.22
CA PHE A 261 5.65 -4.15 -18.56
C PHE A 261 4.68 -5.34 -18.55
N THR A 262 4.92 -6.37 -17.73
CA THR A 262 3.98 -7.48 -17.55
C THR A 262 2.63 -6.98 -17.03
N GLU A 263 2.64 -6.13 -16.00
CA GLU A 263 1.43 -5.50 -15.45
C GLU A 263 0.72 -4.63 -16.50
N LEU A 264 1.44 -3.96 -17.40
CA LEU A 264 0.85 -3.19 -18.49
C LEU A 264 0.03 -4.09 -19.41
N LEU A 265 0.60 -5.24 -19.79
CA LEU A 265 -0.08 -6.23 -20.64
C LEU A 265 -1.32 -6.80 -19.93
N GLU A 266 -1.20 -7.16 -18.65
CA GLU A 266 -2.32 -7.72 -17.87
C GLU A 266 -3.44 -6.70 -17.64
N ARG A 267 -3.11 -5.45 -17.32
CA ARG A 267 -4.08 -4.36 -17.17
C ARG A 267 -4.78 -4.07 -18.49
N ASN A 268 -4.03 -4.00 -19.59
CA ASN A 268 -4.60 -3.83 -20.91
C ASN A 268 -5.53 -4.99 -21.25
N ASN A 269 -5.12 -6.23 -20.96
CA ASN A 269 -5.94 -7.41 -21.21
C ASN A 269 -7.26 -7.39 -20.45
N GLN A 270 -7.27 -6.90 -19.21
CA GLN A 270 -8.52 -6.71 -18.46
C GLN A 270 -9.46 -5.73 -19.18
N PHE A 271 -8.96 -4.58 -19.65
CA PHE A 271 -9.79 -3.58 -20.31
C PHE A 271 -10.24 -4.01 -21.70
N SER A 272 -9.34 -4.62 -22.49
CA SER A 272 -9.65 -5.14 -23.81
C SER A 272 -10.71 -6.24 -23.70
N THR A 273 -10.50 -7.25 -22.87
CA THR A 273 -11.50 -8.33 -22.66
C THR A 273 -12.85 -7.73 -22.24
N TRP A 274 -12.84 -6.75 -21.34
CA TRP A 274 -14.09 -6.11 -20.91
C TRP A 274 -14.83 -5.40 -22.05
N ILE A 275 -14.16 -4.61 -22.87
CA ILE A 275 -14.82 -3.89 -23.98
C ILE A 275 -15.17 -4.79 -25.18
N TYR A 276 -14.41 -5.85 -25.42
CA TYR A 276 -14.57 -6.73 -26.58
C TYR A 276 -15.48 -7.93 -26.32
N GLU A 277 -15.38 -8.55 -25.14
CA GLU A 277 -16.10 -9.78 -24.78
C GLU A 277 -17.25 -9.53 -23.79
N GLY A 278 -17.19 -8.44 -23.03
CA GLY A 278 -18.25 -8.03 -22.10
C GLY A 278 -17.79 -7.98 -20.64
N ARG A 279 -18.73 -7.66 -19.74
CA ARG A 279 -18.43 -7.42 -18.32
C ARG A 279 -17.85 -8.69 -17.65
N PRO A 280 -16.65 -8.61 -17.03
CA PRO A 280 -16.08 -9.72 -16.27
C PRO A 280 -16.93 -10.08 -15.05
N ASN A 281 -16.92 -11.37 -14.67
CA ASN A 281 -17.54 -11.85 -13.44
C ASN A 281 -16.77 -11.39 -12.18
N VAL A 282 -15.45 -11.21 -12.33
CA VAL A 282 -14.53 -10.85 -11.25
C VAL A 282 -13.51 -9.85 -11.79
N PHE A 283 -13.26 -8.77 -11.04
CA PHE A 283 -12.41 -7.66 -11.45
C PHE A 283 -11.06 -7.66 -10.72
N TRP A 284 -9.98 -7.41 -11.43
CA TRP A 284 -8.67 -7.17 -10.81
C TRP A 284 -8.61 -5.74 -10.28
N MET A 285 -8.83 -5.57 -8.97
CA MET A 285 -8.98 -4.25 -8.35
C MET A 285 -7.70 -3.42 -8.44
N THR A 286 -6.55 -4.05 -8.20
CA THR A 286 -5.25 -3.39 -8.29
C THR A 286 -4.79 -3.14 -9.73
N GLY A 287 -5.50 -3.72 -10.71
CA GLY A 287 -5.33 -3.49 -12.14
C GLY A 287 -5.93 -2.16 -12.64
N PHE A 288 -6.79 -1.51 -11.87
CA PHE A 288 -7.35 -0.20 -12.23
C PHE A 288 -6.38 0.96 -11.96
N PHE A 289 -6.43 1.99 -12.81
CA PHE A 289 -5.81 3.29 -12.55
C PHE A 289 -6.58 4.08 -11.49
N ASN A 290 -7.91 3.90 -11.41
CA ASN A 290 -8.74 4.58 -10.41
C ASN A 290 -9.69 3.61 -9.68
N PRO A 291 -9.20 2.85 -8.68
CA PRO A 291 -10.03 1.94 -7.90
C PRO A 291 -11.19 2.65 -7.16
N GLN A 292 -11.03 3.92 -6.76
CA GLN A 292 -12.11 4.71 -6.15
C GLN A 292 -13.23 5.02 -7.16
N GLY A 293 -12.87 5.27 -8.42
CA GLY A 293 -13.81 5.44 -9.52
C GLY A 293 -14.66 4.20 -9.74
N PHE A 294 -14.06 3.02 -9.67
CA PHE A 294 -14.76 1.72 -9.74
C PHE A 294 -15.79 1.58 -8.61
N LEU A 295 -15.39 1.84 -7.37
CA LEU A 295 -16.28 1.78 -6.20
C LEU A 295 -17.44 2.79 -6.30
N THR A 296 -17.16 3.98 -6.83
CA THR A 296 -18.19 5.00 -7.09
C THR A 296 -19.17 4.55 -8.16
N ALA A 297 -18.68 3.97 -9.26
CA ALA A 297 -19.52 3.44 -10.33
C ALA A 297 -20.41 2.30 -9.82
N MET A 298 -19.87 1.41 -8.98
CA MET A 298 -20.62 0.33 -8.33
C MET A 298 -21.73 0.89 -7.42
N ARG A 299 -21.45 1.90 -6.59
CA ARG A 299 -22.47 2.55 -5.75
C ARG A 299 -23.58 3.16 -6.59
N GLN A 300 -23.23 3.87 -7.67
CA GLN A 300 -24.23 4.46 -8.58
C GLN A 300 -25.10 3.41 -9.25
N GLU A 301 -24.52 2.27 -9.63
CA GLU A 301 -25.26 1.14 -10.21
C GLU A 301 -26.26 0.57 -9.19
N ALA A 302 -25.82 0.34 -7.95
CA ALA A 302 -26.69 -0.12 -6.87
C ALA A 302 -27.83 0.87 -6.54
N THR A 303 -27.53 2.17 -6.47
CA THR A 303 -28.53 3.23 -6.26
C THR A 303 -29.57 3.26 -7.38
N ARG A 304 -29.16 3.05 -8.65
CA ARG A 304 -30.09 3.02 -9.79
C ARG A 304 -30.94 1.75 -9.82
N ALA A 305 -30.41 0.63 -9.34
CA ALA A 305 -31.13 -0.64 -9.27
C ALA A 305 -32.23 -0.64 -8.18
N HIS A 306 -32.02 0.11 -7.09
CA HIS A 306 -32.92 0.14 -5.94
C HIS A 306 -33.76 1.42 -5.88
N LYS A 307 -35.08 1.27 -6.05
CA LYS A 307 -36.01 2.39 -5.95
C LYS A 307 -36.00 3.00 -4.54
N GLY A 308 -35.72 4.29 -4.45
CA GLY A 308 -35.71 5.05 -3.19
C GLY A 308 -34.35 5.12 -2.50
N TRP A 309 -33.30 4.47 -3.04
CA TRP A 309 -31.94 4.68 -2.55
C TRP A 309 -31.41 6.02 -3.06
N ALA A 310 -30.68 6.74 -2.21
CA ALA A 310 -29.96 7.95 -2.57
C ALA A 310 -28.46 7.69 -2.45
N LEU A 311 -27.64 8.33 -3.30
CA LEU A 311 -26.21 8.00 -3.36
C LEU A 311 -25.48 8.31 -2.05
N ASP A 312 -25.92 9.34 -1.33
CA ASP A 312 -25.43 9.77 -0.03
C ASP A 312 -25.73 8.79 1.11
N THR A 313 -26.83 8.05 1.03
CA THR A 313 -27.23 7.05 2.05
C THR A 313 -26.67 5.66 1.78
N VAL A 314 -25.99 5.45 0.65
CA VAL A 314 -25.47 4.15 0.24
C VAL A 314 -23.99 4.01 0.62
N THR A 315 -23.69 3.04 1.49
CA THR A 315 -22.32 2.67 1.89
C THR A 315 -21.88 1.38 1.23
N ILE A 316 -20.57 1.22 1.07
CA ILE A 316 -19.98 -0.02 0.54
C ILE A 316 -19.66 -0.95 1.70
N HIS A 317 -20.07 -2.19 1.57
CA HIS A 317 -19.72 -3.28 2.45
C HIS A 317 -18.97 -4.35 1.65
N ASN A 318 -18.23 -5.19 2.38
CA ASN A 318 -17.43 -6.23 1.76
C ASN A 318 -17.46 -7.53 2.57
N GLU A 319 -17.41 -8.65 1.85
CA GLU A 319 -17.25 -9.98 2.42
C GLU A 319 -16.12 -10.71 1.69
N VAL A 320 -15.18 -11.27 2.44
CA VAL A 320 -14.11 -12.08 1.86
C VAL A 320 -14.64 -13.50 1.65
N LEU A 321 -14.70 -13.93 0.40
CA LEU A 321 -15.19 -15.26 0.04
C LEU A 321 -14.16 -16.33 0.34
N LYS A 322 -14.62 -17.58 0.32
CA LYS A 322 -13.71 -18.74 0.32
C LYS A 322 -13.23 -19.08 -1.07
N GLN A 323 -13.76 -18.47 -2.12
CA GLN A 323 -13.46 -18.85 -3.49
C GLN A 323 -12.25 -18.09 -4.04
N ASN A 324 -11.49 -18.78 -4.89
CA ASN A 324 -10.47 -18.15 -5.72
C ASN A 324 -11.09 -17.63 -7.03
N LYS A 325 -10.34 -16.82 -7.77
CA LYS A 325 -10.79 -16.19 -9.04
C LYS A 325 -11.32 -17.24 -10.03
N GLU A 326 -10.62 -18.36 -10.17
CA GLU A 326 -10.91 -19.43 -11.14
C GLU A 326 -12.19 -20.20 -10.79
N GLU A 327 -12.62 -20.14 -9.53
CA GLU A 327 -13.82 -20.82 -9.03
C GLU A 327 -15.09 -19.97 -9.23
N ILE A 328 -14.97 -18.72 -9.68
CA ILE A 328 -16.09 -17.80 -9.94
C ILE A 328 -16.57 -17.95 -11.38
N THR A 329 -17.76 -18.52 -11.56
CA THR A 329 -18.37 -18.79 -12.88
C THR A 329 -19.52 -17.83 -13.24
N ALA A 330 -20.02 -17.07 -12.27
CA ALA A 330 -21.13 -16.14 -12.43
C ALA A 330 -20.87 -14.82 -11.69
N PRO A 331 -21.44 -13.70 -12.15
CA PRO A 331 -21.38 -12.43 -11.43
C PRO A 331 -22.25 -12.48 -10.16
N PRO A 332 -22.00 -11.61 -9.17
CA PRO A 332 -22.87 -11.53 -8.00
C PRO A 332 -24.25 -10.97 -8.38
N SER A 333 -25.26 -11.26 -7.56
CA SER A 333 -26.60 -10.66 -7.70
C SER A 333 -26.58 -9.14 -7.53
N GLU A 334 -25.70 -8.64 -6.67
CA GLU A 334 -25.48 -7.22 -6.42
C GLU A 334 -24.00 -6.92 -6.21
N GLY A 335 -23.54 -5.77 -6.73
CA GLY A 335 -22.17 -5.31 -6.55
C GLY A 335 -21.19 -5.99 -7.51
N ALA A 336 -19.99 -6.29 -7.01
CA ALA A 336 -18.92 -6.86 -7.82
C ALA A 336 -18.00 -7.77 -7.01
N TYR A 337 -17.50 -8.83 -7.64
CA TYR A 337 -16.40 -9.61 -7.11
C TYR A 337 -15.07 -9.00 -7.53
N ILE A 338 -14.14 -8.88 -6.58
CA ILE A 338 -12.80 -8.34 -6.85
C ILE A 338 -11.70 -9.31 -6.39
N TYR A 339 -10.55 -9.24 -7.03
CA TYR A 339 -9.34 -9.98 -6.65
C TYR A 339 -8.09 -9.10 -6.77
N GLY A 340 -6.95 -9.65 -6.30
CA GLY A 340 -5.63 -9.01 -6.40
C GLY A 340 -5.26 -8.13 -5.20
N LEU A 341 -5.95 -8.31 -4.07
CA LEU A 341 -5.62 -7.69 -2.80
C LEU A 341 -4.66 -8.59 -2.01
N TYR A 342 -3.76 -7.97 -1.26
CA TYR A 342 -2.79 -8.65 -0.40
C TYR A 342 -2.88 -8.08 1.01
N LEU A 343 -2.66 -8.95 2.00
CA LEU A 343 -2.47 -8.58 3.39
C LEU A 343 -0.97 -8.55 3.69
N GLU A 344 -0.52 -7.47 4.30
CA GLU A 344 0.81 -7.34 4.89
C GLU A 344 0.67 -7.26 6.41
N GLY A 345 1.56 -7.93 7.14
CA GLY A 345 1.54 -7.92 8.62
C GLY A 345 0.44 -8.79 9.26
N ALA A 346 -0.41 -9.44 8.46
CA ALA A 346 -1.42 -10.39 8.90
C ALA A 346 -1.50 -11.60 7.95
N GLY A 347 -2.11 -12.69 8.42
CA GLY A 347 -2.51 -13.82 7.59
C GLY A 347 -4.02 -13.90 7.45
N TRP A 348 -4.49 -14.78 6.55
CA TRP A 348 -5.91 -15.07 6.37
C TRP A 348 -6.19 -16.56 6.53
N ASP A 349 -7.08 -16.90 7.46
CA ASP A 349 -7.58 -18.25 7.61
C ASP A 349 -8.80 -18.46 6.71
N ARG A 350 -8.57 -19.05 5.53
CA ARG A 350 -9.61 -19.35 4.52
C ARG A 350 -10.72 -20.26 5.04
N ARG A 351 -10.44 -21.14 6.02
CA ARG A 351 -11.47 -22.09 6.53
C ARG A 351 -12.48 -21.37 7.40
N ASN A 352 -11.99 -20.49 8.27
CA ASN A 352 -12.80 -19.75 9.24
C ASN A 352 -13.15 -18.32 8.80
N SER A 353 -12.69 -17.89 7.62
CA SER A 353 -12.88 -16.53 7.07
C SER A 353 -12.51 -15.43 8.07
N LYS A 354 -11.31 -15.51 8.64
CA LYS A 354 -10.85 -14.57 9.67
C LYS A 354 -9.38 -14.18 9.49
N LEU A 355 -9.06 -12.97 9.94
CA LEU A 355 -7.68 -12.52 10.09
C LEU A 355 -6.97 -13.36 11.17
N ILE A 356 -5.72 -13.69 10.90
CA ILE A 356 -4.82 -14.38 11.84
C ILE A 356 -3.49 -13.65 11.87
N GLU A 357 -2.66 -13.98 12.87
CA GLU A 357 -1.28 -13.52 12.89
C GLU A 357 -0.52 -13.94 11.63
N SER A 358 0.41 -13.09 11.21
CA SER A 358 1.24 -13.36 10.03
C SER A 358 2.07 -14.63 10.24
N THR A 359 2.23 -15.42 9.17
CA THR A 359 3.10 -16.60 9.23
C THR A 359 4.56 -16.16 9.14
N PRO A 360 5.47 -16.66 10.00
CA PRO A 360 6.88 -16.29 9.95
C PRO A 360 7.48 -16.44 8.53
N LYS A 361 8.21 -15.41 8.08
CA LYS A 361 8.86 -15.32 6.76
C LYS A 361 7.91 -15.17 5.56
N ILE A 362 6.59 -15.10 5.79
CA ILE A 362 5.60 -14.78 4.74
C ILE A 362 5.16 -13.32 4.94
N LEU A 363 5.68 -12.42 4.10
CA LEU A 363 5.44 -10.97 4.25
C LEU A 363 4.05 -10.57 3.74
N PHE A 364 3.64 -11.16 2.61
CA PHE A 364 2.38 -10.87 1.93
C PHE A 364 1.54 -12.13 1.78
N VAL A 365 0.25 -12.02 2.05
CA VAL A 365 -0.72 -13.10 1.85
C VAL A 365 -1.80 -12.61 0.90
N GLN A 366 -1.98 -13.30 -0.22
CA GLN A 366 -3.04 -12.98 -1.16
C GLN A 366 -4.41 -13.23 -0.53
N LEU A 367 -5.29 -12.24 -0.60
CA LEU A 367 -6.69 -12.40 -0.20
C LEU A 367 -7.44 -13.22 -1.25
N PRO A 368 -8.37 -14.10 -0.82
CA PRO A 368 -9.38 -14.66 -1.72
C PRO A 368 -10.23 -13.58 -2.39
N VAL A 369 -11.13 -14.00 -3.28
CA VAL A 369 -12.08 -13.08 -3.91
C VAL A 369 -12.88 -12.35 -2.83
N VAL A 370 -13.02 -11.04 -2.98
CA VAL A 370 -13.82 -10.21 -2.09
C VAL A 370 -15.09 -9.80 -2.82
N HIS A 371 -16.24 -10.05 -2.21
CA HIS A 371 -17.52 -9.52 -2.68
C HIS A 371 -17.70 -8.12 -2.12
N MET A 372 -17.77 -7.14 -3.01
CA MET A 372 -18.08 -5.76 -2.69
C MET A 372 -19.55 -5.53 -3.06
N PHE A 373 -20.35 -5.03 -2.13
CA PHE A 373 -21.76 -4.72 -2.36
C PHE A 373 -22.15 -3.43 -1.65
N ALA A 374 -23.31 -2.89 -2.00
CA ALA A 374 -23.80 -1.65 -1.46
C ALA A 374 -24.95 -1.92 -0.49
N VAL A 375 -25.02 -1.16 0.60
CA VAL A 375 -26.10 -1.23 1.59
C VAL A 375 -26.63 0.18 1.80
N ASN A 376 -27.94 0.32 1.92
CA ASN A 376 -28.56 1.57 2.28
C ASN A 376 -28.60 1.71 3.80
N THR A 377 -28.01 2.76 4.35
CA THR A 377 -27.91 3.00 5.81
C THR A 377 -29.06 3.84 6.36
N THR A 378 -30.25 3.77 5.73
CA THR A 378 -31.43 4.53 6.20
C THR A 378 -32.15 3.83 7.34
#